data_AF-A0A7J7J3G9-F1
#
_entry.id   AF-A0A7J7J3G9-F1
#
_cell.length_a   1.000
_cell.length_b   1.000
_cell.length_c   1.000
_cell.angle_alpha   90.00
_cell.angle_beta   90.00
_cell.angle_gamma   90.00
#
_symmetry.space_group_name_H-M   'P 1'
#
loop_
_entity.id
_entity.type
_entity.pdbx_description
1 polymer ?
#
loop_
_entity_poly.entity_id
_entity_poly.type
_entity_poly.pdbx_seq_one_letter_code
_entity_poly.pdbx_strand_id
1 'polypeptide(L)'
;MAQFIGDLKRYGEDYKEKLALRRELSHKWRPSSGCDPEKDMCADRVGSLTENVESCMMEFKRDKGMKPLPYNEEQIHKFEKNKMSESCTSALSLLDDHCWDRTKRMYKLYIQWFQMSFRIQTKIYKLKAKMARLKQMQEDVSTELNLMDQEIVHVVRIKCTTAQPLAPPAYTQPAAHTAPVREDSYAEFTSEMSSISQSLKELDYMGEDLSAIDSVYNSIESDLGRVQVMMQTTS
;
A
#
# COMPACT_ATOMS: atom_id res chain seq x y z
N MET A 1 34.42 -0.20 0.22
CA MET A 1 33.62 1.05 0.30
C MET A 1 32.98 1.43 -1.03
N ALA A 2 33.73 1.62 -2.13
CA ALA A 2 33.18 2.04 -3.43
C ALA A 2 32.01 1.16 -3.97
N GLN A 3 32.06 -0.16 -3.77
CA GLN A 3 31.00 -1.07 -4.20
C GLN A 3 29.69 -0.88 -3.41
N PHE A 4 29.79 -0.63 -2.11
CA PHE A 4 28.64 -0.37 -1.24
C PHE A 4 27.93 0.94 -1.59
N ILE A 5 28.71 2.00 -1.90
CA ILE A 5 28.19 3.31 -2.34
C ILE A 5 27.52 3.19 -3.72
N GLY A 6 28.09 2.40 -4.63
CA GLY A 6 27.49 2.09 -5.93
C GLY A 6 26.14 1.37 -5.79
N ASP A 7 26.05 0.40 -4.87
CA ASP A 7 24.81 -0.31 -4.58
C ASP A 7 23.73 0.60 -3.96
N LEU A 8 24.13 1.54 -3.09
CA LEU A 8 23.25 2.56 -2.50
C LEU A 8 22.70 3.55 -3.54
N LYS A 9 23.52 4.03 -4.47
CA LYS A 9 23.05 4.93 -5.55
C LYS A 9 22.06 4.22 -6.48
N ARG A 10 22.36 2.98 -6.86
CA ARG A 10 21.45 2.16 -7.69
C ARG A 10 20.13 1.88 -6.96
N TYR A 11 20.19 1.73 -5.64
CA TYR A 11 19.01 1.58 -4.78
C TYR A 11 18.12 2.84 -4.77
N GLY A 12 18.72 4.04 -4.71
CA GLY A 12 17.98 5.31 -4.75
C GLY A 12 17.26 5.55 -6.09
N GLU A 13 17.84 5.15 -7.22
CA GLU A 13 17.16 5.23 -8.53
C GLU A 13 16.02 4.21 -8.66
N ASP A 14 16.27 2.97 -8.22
CA ASP A 14 15.27 1.90 -8.14
C ASP A 14 14.13 2.28 -7.17
N TYR A 15 14.31 3.26 -6.28
CA TYR A 15 13.29 3.81 -5.38
C TYR A 15 12.43 4.92 -6.03
N LYS A 16 13.05 5.84 -6.79
CA LYS A 16 12.31 6.88 -7.53
C LYS A 16 11.32 6.29 -8.53
N GLU A 17 11.70 5.21 -9.21
CA GLU A 17 10.81 4.45 -10.10
C GLU A 17 9.60 3.84 -9.34
N LYS A 18 9.74 3.59 -8.03
CA LYS A 18 8.71 2.92 -7.20
C LYS A 18 7.75 3.87 -6.49
N LEU A 19 8.16 5.09 -6.16
CA LEU A 19 7.21 6.16 -5.79
C LEU A 19 6.23 6.49 -6.93
N ALA A 20 6.65 6.24 -8.18
CA ALA A 20 5.74 6.28 -9.33
C ALA A 20 4.72 5.13 -9.32
N LEU A 21 5.05 3.95 -8.78
CA LEU A 21 4.15 2.78 -8.69
C LEU A 21 2.99 2.99 -7.71
N ARG A 22 3.21 3.73 -6.59
CA ARG A 22 2.11 4.13 -5.68
C ARG A 22 1.09 4.99 -6.42
N ARG A 23 1.56 5.99 -7.18
CA ARG A 23 0.68 6.82 -8.03
C ARG A 23 -0.01 5.96 -9.10
N GLU A 24 0.69 4.99 -9.67
CA GLU A 24 0.13 4.11 -10.69
C GLU A 24 -1.00 3.22 -10.13
N LEU A 25 -0.85 2.66 -8.92
CA LEU A 25 -1.91 1.92 -8.23
C LEU A 25 -3.14 2.79 -7.96
N SER A 26 -2.94 4.00 -7.42
CA SER A 26 -4.03 4.93 -7.14
C SER A 26 -4.72 5.42 -8.42
N HIS A 27 -4.00 5.63 -9.52
CA HIS A 27 -4.58 6.07 -10.80
C HIS A 27 -5.37 4.97 -11.52
N LYS A 28 -5.02 3.70 -11.34
CA LYS A 28 -5.73 2.57 -11.96
C LYS A 28 -7.00 2.18 -11.21
N TRP A 29 -7.06 2.40 -9.89
CA TRP A 29 -8.30 2.19 -9.15
C TRP A 29 -9.30 3.32 -9.44
N ARG A 30 -10.48 2.97 -9.94
CA ARG A 30 -11.56 3.93 -10.26
C ARG A 30 -12.87 3.42 -9.69
N PRO A 31 -13.18 3.73 -8.41
CA PRO A 31 -14.40 3.27 -7.74
C PRO A 31 -15.68 3.73 -8.47
N SER A 32 -15.61 4.85 -9.17
CA SER A 32 -16.70 5.38 -10.02
C SER A 32 -17.05 4.51 -11.23
N SER A 33 -16.35 3.41 -11.47
CA SER A 33 -16.67 2.47 -12.55
C SER A 33 -17.81 1.50 -12.18
N GLY A 34 -18.20 1.45 -10.91
CA GLY A 34 -19.29 0.63 -10.38
C GLY A 34 -20.65 1.33 -10.38
N CYS A 35 -21.61 0.74 -9.67
CA CYS A 35 -22.84 1.42 -9.30
C CYS A 35 -22.55 2.41 -8.16
N ASP A 36 -22.98 3.65 -8.34
CA ASP A 36 -22.90 4.70 -7.33
C ASP A 36 -24.11 4.55 -6.38
N PRO A 37 -23.90 4.29 -5.09
CA PRO A 37 -25.00 4.08 -4.15
C PRO A 37 -25.93 5.29 -4.02
N GLU A 38 -25.39 6.50 -4.11
CA GLU A 38 -26.15 7.75 -3.91
C GLU A 38 -26.84 8.19 -5.20
N LYS A 39 -26.23 7.97 -6.36
CA LYS A 39 -26.78 8.43 -7.65
C LYS A 39 -27.63 7.38 -8.35
N ASP A 40 -27.17 6.14 -8.39
CA ASP A 40 -27.84 5.11 -9.17
C ASP A 40 -28.99 4.48 -8.34
N MET A 41 -28.85 4.44 -6.99
CA MET A 41 -29.82 3.91 -6.02
C MET A 41 -30.42 2.56 -6.46
N CYS A 42 -29.60 1.70 -7.06
CA CYS A 42 -30.09 0.48 -7.72
C CYS A 42 -30.82 -0.44 -6.74
N ALA A 43 -30.30 -0.58 -5.51
CA ALA A 43 -30.90 -1.40 -4.47
C ALA A 43 -32.31 -0.93 -4.11
N ASP A 44 -32.49 0.37 -3.89
CA ASP A 44 -33.80 0.95 -3.55
C ASP A 44 -34.81 0.80 -4.69
N ARG A 45 -34.35 0.98 -5.93
CA ARG A 45 -35.20 0.82 -7.12
C ARG A 45 -35.65 -0.62 -7.31
N VAL A 46 -34.75 -1.59 -7.15
CA VAL A 46 -35.10 -3.02 -7.17
C VAL A 46 -36.02 -3.35 -5.99
N GLY A 47 -35.72 -2.84 -4.79
CA GLY A 47 -36.55 -3.04 -3.59
C GLY A 47 -37.99 -2.60 -3.80
N SER A 48 -38.20 -1.38 -4.31
CA SER A 48 -39.55 -0.87 -4.62
C SER A 48 -40.29 -1.70 -5.67
N LEU A 49 -39.60 -2.19 -6.71
CA LEU A 49 -40.18 -3.08 -7.71
C LEU A 49 -40.60 -4.43 -7.09
N THR A 50 -39.77 -4.99 -6.22
CA THR A 50 -40.05 -6.24 -5.50
C THR A 50 -41.24 -6.07 -4.56
N GLU A 51 -41.31 -5.00 -3.78
CA GLU A 51 -42.46 -4.70 -2.90
C GLU A 51 -43.78 -4.63 -3.68
N ASN A 52 -43.76 -4.02 -4.87
CA ASN A 52 -44.93 -3.98 -5.75
C ASN A 52 -45.36 -5.38 -6.22
N VAL A 53 -44.40 -6.23 -6.58
CA VAL A 53 -44.65 -7.62 -7.00
C VAL A 53 -45.20 -8.45 -5.83
N GLU A 54 -44.61 -8.31 -4.64
CA GLU A 54 -45.07 -9.00 -3.43
C GLU A 54 -46.48 -8.61 -3.05
N SER A 55 -46.78 -7.30 -3.06
CA SER A 55 -48.12 -6.78 -2.80
C SER A 55 -49.14 -7.37 -3.78
N CYS A 56 -48.87 -7.30 -5.08
CA CYS A 56 -49.74 -7.88 -6.12
C CYS A 56 -49.94 -9.39 -5.93
N MET A 57 -48.88 -10.13 -5.59
CA MET A 57 -48.95 -11.56 -5.34
C MET A 57 -49.81 -11.91 -4.12
N MET A 58 -49.78 -11.10 -3.07
CA MET A 58 -50.62 -11.27 -1.89
C MET A 58 -52.11 -11.05 -2.21
N GLU A 59 -52.41 -10.05 -3.05
CA GLU A 59 -53.79 -9.85 -3.55
C GLU A 59 -54.25 -11.02 -4.41
N PHE A 60 -53.40 -11.53 -5.30
CA PHE A 60 -53.73 -12.69 -6.14
C PHE A 60 -54.01 -13.96 -5.33
N LYS A 61 -53.32 -14.14 -4.21
CA LYS A 61 -53.60 -15.23 -3.27
C LYS A 61 -54.99 -15.08 -2.64
N ARG A 62 -55.40 -13.86 -2.27
CA ARG A 62 -56.74 -13.55 -1.75
C ARG A 62 -57.81 -13.82 -2.82
N ASP A 63 -57.61 -13.31 -4.02
CA ASP A 63 -58.53 -13.46 -5.16
C ASP A 63 -58.75 -14.94 -5.53
N LYS A 64 -57.69 -15.73 -5.45
CA LYS A 64 -57.75 -17.18 -5.68
C LYS A 64 -58.71 -17.89 -4.71
N GLY A 65 -58.85 -17.39 -3.48
CA GLY A 65 -59.76 -17.93 -2.46
C GLY A 65 -61.24 -17.57 -2.68
N MET A 66 -61.54 -16.48 -3.38
CA MET A 66 -62.93 -15.99 -3.55
C MET A 66 -63.66 -16.51 -4.80
N LYS A 67 -63.00 -17.28 -5.66
CA LYS A 67 -63.52 -17.61 -7.00
C LYS A 67 -64.99 -18.08 -7.02
N PRO A 68 -65.83 -17.59 -7.96
CA PRO A 68 -65.49 -16.65 -9.05
C PRO A 68 -65.43 -15.18 -8.60
N LEU A 69 -64.52 -14.41 -9.20
CA LEU A 69 -64.42 -12.97 -9.00
C LEU A 69 -65.56 -12.24 -9.75
N PRO A 70 -66.12 -11.15 -9.21
CA PRO A 70 -67.00 -10.25 -9.95
C PRO A 70 -66.29 -9.65 -11.17
N TYR A 71 -67.05 -9.27 -12.20
CA TYR A 71 -66.50 -8.73 -13.46
C TYR A 71 -65.48 -7.59 -13.27
N ASN A 72 -65.79 -6.61 -12.41
CA ASN A 72 -64.89 -5.47 -12.16
C ASN A 72 -63.59 -5.91 -11.49
N GLU A 73 -63.67 -6.80 -10.49
CA GLU A 73 -62.50 -7.37 -9.83
C GLU A 73 -61.67 -8.21 -10.80
N GLU A 74 -62.31 -8.91 -11.74
CA GLU A 74 -61.61 -9.65 -12.78
C GLU A 74 -60.83 -8.73 -13.73
N GLN A 75 -61.35 -7.54 -14.04
CA GLN A 75 -60.62 -6.55 -14.85
C GLN A 75 -59.42 -5.97 -14.07
N ILE A 76 -59.61 -5.64 -12.80
CA ILE A 76 -58.52 -5.16 -11.92
C ILE A 76 -57.43 -6.23 -11.81
N HIS A 77 -57.81 -7.49 -11.59
CA HIS A 77 -56.88 -8.62 -11.52
C HIS A 77 -56.05 -8.77 -12.82
N LYS A 78 -56.67 -8.62 -13.99
CA LYS A 78 -55.96 -8.65 -15.29
C LYS A 78 -55.00 -7.47 -15.45
N PHE A 79 -55.40 -6.28 -15.01
CA PHE A 79 -54.56 -5.08 -15.07
C PHE A 79 -53.33 -5.23 -14.16
N GLU A 80 -53.53 -5.60 -12.90
CA GLU A 80 -52.44 -5.80 -11.93
C GLU A 80 -51.49 -6.93 -12.39
N LYS A 81 -52.00 -7.95 -13.10
CA LYS A 81 -51.15 -9.01 -13.66
C LYS A 81 -50.16 -8.46 -14.69
N ASN A 82 -50.62 -7.57 -15.57
CA ASN A 82 -49.76 -6.94 -16.57
C ASN A 82 -48.74 -6.02 -15.89
N LYS A 83 -49.18 -5.20 -14.94
CA LYS A 83 -48.33 -4.29 -14.16
C LYS A 83 -47.27 -5.04 -13.37
N MET A 84 -47.61 -6.19 -12.77
CA MET A 84 -46.63 -7.07 -12.11
C MET A 84 -45.59 -7.58 -13.09
N SER A 85 -46.00 -8.00 -14.30
CA SER A 85 -45.08 -8.43 -15.36
C SER A 85 -44.12 -7.30 -15.79
N GLU A 86 -44.62 -6.07 -15.89
CA GLU A 86 -43.82 -4.88 -16.20
C GLU A 86 -42.80 -4.58 -15.09
N SER A 87 -43.20 -4.67 -13.82
CA SER A 87 -42.31 -4.51 -12.67
C SER A 87 -41.19 -5.55 -12.67
N CYS A 88 -41.52 -6.82 -12.92
CA CYS A 88 -40.53 -7.90 -13.04
C CYS A 88 -39.55 -7.65 -14.19
N THR A 89 -40.07 -7.27 -15.36
CA THR A 89 -39.24 -6.98 -16.54
C THR A 89 -38.30 -5.81 -16.26
N SER A 90 -38.81 -4.75 -15.63
CA SER A 90 -38.03 -3.56 -15.27
C SER A 90 -36.92 -3.89 -14.26
N ALA A 91 -37.21 -4.74 -13.26
CA ALA A 91 -36.24 -5.17 -12.27
C ALA A 91 -35.12 -6.02 -12.92
N LEU A 92 -35.49 -6.97 -13.78
CA LEU A 92 -34.53 -7.81 -14.50
C LEU A 92 -33.65 -6.98 -15.44
N SER A 93 -34.21 -6.06 -16.22
CA SER A 93 -33.43 -5.16 -17.06
C SER A 93 -32.48 -4.27 -16.25
N LEU A 94 -32.92 -3.75 -15.10
CA LEU A 94 -32.02 -2.98 -14.23
C LEU A 94 -30.85 -3.83 -13.71
N LEU A 95 -31.08 -5.12 -13.43
CA LEU A 95 -30.03 -6.03 -13.00
C LEU A 95 -29.07 -6.37 -14.15
N ASP A 96 -29.58 -6.82 -15.29
CA ASP A 96 -28.77 -7.34 -16.40
C ASP A 96 -28.08 -6.22 -17.19
N ASP A 97 -28.81 -5.18 -17.56
CA ASP A 97 -28.32 -4.15 -18.49
C ASP A 97 -27.48 -3.07 -17.77
N HIS A 98 -27.70 -2.88 -16.46
CA HIS A 98 -27.06 -1.82 -15.70
C HIS A 98 -26.13 -2.35 -14.61
N CYS A 99 -26.66 -3.06 -13.62
CA CYS A 99 -25.88 -3.48 -12.45
C CYS A 99 -24.80 -4.51 -12.81
N TRP A 100 -25.16 -5.53 -13.57
CA TRP A 100 -24.27 -6.64 -13.90
C TRP A 100 -23.07 -6.19 -14.72
N ASP A 101 -23.28 -5.34 -15.73
CA ASP A 101 -22.21 -4.84 -16.57
C ASP A 101 -21.27 -3.85 -15.86
N ARG A 102 -21.77 -3.08 -14.89
CA ARG A 102 -20.91 -2.26 -14.01
C ARG A 102 -20.11 -3.13 -13.04
N THR A 103 -20.72 -4.15 -12.45
CA THR A 103 -20.05 -5.11 -11.57
C THR A 103 -18.93 -5.86 -12.30
N LYS A 104 -19.17 -6.35 -13.52
CA LYS A 104 -18.12 -6.97 -14.35
C LYS A 104 -16.96 -6.03 -14.61
N ARG A 105 -17.23 -4.75 -14.91
CA ARG A 105 -16.19 -3.74 -15.14
C ARG A 105 -15.36 -3.50 -13.89
N MET A 106 -16.01 -3.32 -12.73
CA MET A 106 -15.34 -3.19 -11.44
C MET A 106 -14.47 -4.40 -11.12
N TYR A 107 -14.99 -5.61 -11.30
CA TYR A 107 -14.25 -6.84 -11.03
C TYR A 107 -12.98 -6.96 -11.89
N LYS A 108 -13.07 -6.62 -13.19
CA LYS A 108 -11.90 -6.59 -14.08
C LYS A 108 -10.84 -5.59 -13.61
N LEU A 109 -11.25 -4.38 -13.22
CA LEU A 109 -10.35 -3.37 -12.67
C LEU A 109 -9.70 -3.84 -11.37
N TYR A 110 -10.47 -4.48 -10.49
CA TYR A 110 -9.97 -5.06 -9.26
C TYR A 110 -8.91 -6.12 -9.51
N ILE A 111 -9.14 -7.09 -10.40
CA ILE A 111 -8.14 -8.12 -10.73
C ILE A 111 -6.84 -7.47 -11.23
N GLN A 112 -6.94 -6.51 -12.15
CA GLN A 112 -5.77 -5.84 -12.70
C GLN A 112 -4.99 -5.08 -11.62
N TRP A 113 -5.71 -4.37 -10.75
CA TRP A 113 -5.12 -3.67 -9.63
C TRP A 113 -4.46 -4.63 -8.65
N PHE A 114 -5.14 -5.72 -8.27
CA PHE A 114 -4.64 -6.74 -7.34
C PHE A 114 -3.37 -7.43 -7.85
N GLN A 115 -3.34 -7.80 -9.13
CA GLN A 115 -2.14 -8.37 -9.75
C GLN A 115 -0.96 -7.39 -9.69
N MET A 116 -1.23 -6.10 -9.91
CA MET A 116 -0.21 -5.06 -9.83
C MET A 116 0.28 -4.85 -8.39
N SER A 117 -0.65 -4.78 -7.43
CA SER A 117 -0.31 -4.59 -6.01
C SER A 117 0.50 -5.78 -5.48
N PHE A 118 0.13 -7.02 -5.83
CA PHE A 118 0.89 -8.21 -5.44
C PHE A 118 2.32 -8.22 -5.99
N ARG A 119 2.50 -7.83 -7.27
CA ARG A 119 3.83 -7.68 -7.87
C ARG A 119 4.66 -6.64 -7.13
N ILE A 120 4.05 -5.53 -6.72
CA ILE A 120 4.69 -4.45 -5.97
C ILE A 120 5.07 -4.93 -4.56
N GLN A 121 4.14 -5.56 -3.83
CA GLN A 121 4.40 -6.12 -2.49
C GLN A 121 5.56 -7.13 -2.52
N THR A 122 5.57 -8.05 -3.49
CA THR A 122 6.66 -9.03 -3.64
C THR A 122 8.02 -8.34 -3.80
N LYS A 123 8.07 -7.25 -4.58
CA LYS A 123 9.30 -6.45 -4.75
C LYS A 123 9.69 -5.73 -3.45
N ILE A 124 8.73 -5.15 -2.74
CA ILE A 124 8.95 -4.50 -1.43
C ILE A 124 9.54 -5.49 -0.42
N TYR A 125 9.00 -6.70 -0.31
CA TYR A 125 9.56 -7.71 0.62
C TYR A 125 11.02 -8.04 0.30
N LYS A 126 11.36 -8.19 -0.98
CA LYS A 126 12.75 -8.39 -1.41
C LYS A 126 13.66 -7.21 -1.06
N LEU A 127 13.15 -5.98 -1.15
CA LEU A 127 13.89 -4.77 -0.77
C LEU A 127 14.09 -4.67 0.74
N LYS A 128 13.05 -4.96 1.55
CA LYS A 128 13.16 -5.01 3.01
C LYS A 128 14.24 -5.99 3.46
N ALA A 129 14.28 -7.18 2.86
CA ALA A 129 15.30 -8.18 3.16
C ALA A 129 16.72 -7.69 2.82
N LYS A 130 16.90 -7.05 1.66
CA LYS A 130 18.19 -6.45 1.28
C LYS A 130 18.59 -5.31 2.23
N MET A 131 17.64 -4.46 2.62
CA MET A 131 17.88 -3.35 3.51
C MET A 131 18.30 -3.82 4.91
N ALA A 132 17.66 -4.86 5.44
CA ALA A 132 18.06 -5.49 6.69
C ALA A 132 19.52 -5.99 6.63
N ARG A 133 19.92 -6.61 5.51
CA ARG A 133 21.31 -7.05 5.31
C ARG A 133 22.29 -5.87 5.26
N LEU A 134 21.96 -4.79 4.56
CA LEU A 134 22.82 -3.60 4.48
C LEU A 134 22.98 -2.94 5.85
N LYS A 135 21.89 -2.86 6.62
CA LYS A 135 21.91 -2.35 8.00
C LYS A 135 22.81 -3.19 8.90
N GLN A 136 22.76 -4.52 8.79
CA GLN A 136 23.67 -5.40 9.51
C GLN A 136 25.13 -5.14 9.13
N MET A 137 25.44 -5.07 7.84
CA MET A 137 26.81 -4.79 7.37
C MET A 137 27.32 -3.44 7.87
N GLN A 138 26.46 -2.42 7.93
CA GLN A 138 26.82 -1.12 8.49
C GLN A 138 27.17 -1.24 9.98
N GLU A 139 26.37 -1.97 10.75
CA GLU A 139 26.60 -2.20 12.18
C GLU A 139 27.89 -2.97 12.45
N ASP A 140 28.18 -4.00 11.63
CA ASP A 140 29.43 -4.77 11.69
C ASP A 140 30.64 -3.85 11.42
N VAL A 141 30.61 -3.07 10.34
CA VAL A 141 31.70 -2.12 10.00
C VAL A 141 31.87 -1.05 11.08
N SER A 142 30.78 -0.54 11.64
CA SER A 142 30.83 0.44 12.73
C SER A 142 31.46 -0.16 13.99
N THR A 143 31.20 -1.44 14.28
CA THR A 143 31.78 -2.14 15.43
C THR A 143 33.29 -2.33 15.23
N GLU A 144 33.72 -2.79 14.06
CA GLU A 144 35.14 -2.94 13.72
C GLU A 144 35.90 -1.61 13.80
N LEU A 145 35.31 -0.52 13.31
CA LEU A 145 35.90 0.82 13.43
C LEU A 145 36.07 1.25 14.89
N ASN A 146 35.08 0.99 15.74
CA ASN A 146 35.15 1.31 17.16
C ASN A 146 36.24 0.49 17.87
N LEU A 147 36.43 -0.78 17.48
CA LEU A 147 37.50 -1.63 18.02
C LEU A 147 38.88 -1.11 17.60
N MET A 148 39.06 -0.76 16.31
CA MET A 148 40.31 -0.16 15.85
C MET A 148 40.61 1.17 16.54
N ASP A 149 39.61 2.03 16.77
CA ASP A 149 39.79 3.29 17.49
C ASP A 149 40.25 3.05 18.93
N GLN A 150 39.65 2.06 19.62
CA GLN A 150 40.08 1.65 20.96
C GLN A 150 41.51 1.11 20.97
N GLU A 151 41.91 0.29 19.98
CA GLU A 151 43.28 -0.22 19.85
C GLU A 151 44.28 0.90 19.61
N ILE A 152 43.97 1.87 18.74
CA ILE A 152 44.80 3.04 18.48
C ILE A 152 44.98 3.85 19.77
N VAL A 153 43.88 4.14 20.48
CA VAL A 153 43.92 4.86 21.76
C VAL A 153 44.79 4.10 22.79
N HIS A 154 44.67 2.78 22.85
CA HIS A 154 45.46 1.94 23.75
C HIS A 154 46.96 1.95 23.41
N VAL A 155 47.31 1.83 22.13
CA VAL A 155 48.70 1.89 21.65
C VAL A 155 49.32 3.27 21.90
N VAL A 156 48.57 4.36 21.65
CA VAL A 156 49.01 5.73 21.94
C VAL A 156 49.24 5.89 23.45
N ARG A 157 48.34 5.36 24.30
CA ARG A 157 48.46 5.42 25.76
C ARG A 157 49.68 4.66 26.28
N ILE A 158 49.96 3.44 25.79
CA ILE A 158 51.14 2.65 26.19
C ILE A 158 52.44 3.37 25.81
N LYS A 159 52.52 3.91 24.58
CA LYS A 159 53.71 4.64 24.12
C LYS A 159 53.99 5.90 24.94
N CYS A 160 52.95 6.60 25.42
CA CYS A 160 53.11 7.77 26.30
C CYS A 160 53.47 7.40 27.75
N THR A 161 53.08 6.22 28.25
CA THR A 161 53.29 5.83 29.67
C THR A 161 54.67 5.18 29.90
N THR A 162 55.30 4.62 28.86
CA THR A 162 56.64 4.02 28.96
C THR A 162 57.77 5.06 28.91
N ALA A 163 57.45 6.33 28.67
CA ALA A 163 58.37 7.44 28.78
C ALA A 163 58.46 7.92 30.24
N GLN A 164 59.23 7.23 31.08
CA GLN A 164 59.67 7.80 32.36
C GLN A 164 60.75 8.88 32.13
N PRO A 165 60.78 9.93 32.98
CA PRO A 165 61.62 11.11 32.77
C PRO A 165 63.08 10.82 33.13
N LEU A 166 63.94 10.70 32.13
CA LEU A 166 65.38 10.78 32.33
C LEU A 166 65.85 12.24 32.20
N ALA A 167 66.68 12.63 33.16
CA ALA A 167 67.24 13.96 33.37
C ALA A 167 67.78 14.62 32.08
N PRO A 168 67.78 15.97 31.99
CA PRO A 168 68.11 16.65 30.75
C PRO A 168 69.61 16.62 30.47
N PRO A 169 70.06 16.22 29.27
CA PRO A 169 71.30 16.71 28.72
C PRO A 169 71.04 17.79 27.66
N ALA A 170 72.04 18.65 27.56
CA ALA A 170 72.16 19.86 26.76
C ALA A 170 71.49 19.86 25.38
N TYR A 171 70.93 21.02 25.08
CA TYR A 171 70.57 21.52 23.75
C TYR A 171 71.40 20.93 22.62
N THR A 172 70.74 20.18 21.75
CA THR A 172 70.94 20.24 20.30
C THR A 172 69.61 19.89 19.63
N GLN A 173 69.14 20.76 18.75
CA GLN A 173 67.85 20.66 18.07
C GLN A 173 67.75 19.37 17.23
N PRO A 174 66.62 18.64 17.28
CA PRO A 174 66.22 17.77 16.19
C PRO A 174 65.23 18.49 15.28
N ALA A 175 65.38 18.27 13.97
CA ALA A 175 64.53 18.78 12.91
C ALA A 175 63.05 18.47 13.16
N ALA A 176 62.20 19.46 12.89
CA ALA A 176 60.76 19.33 12.91
C ALA A 176 60.31 18.33 11.83
N HIS A 177 60.02 17.09 12.24
CA HIS A 177 59.24 16.17 11.44
C HIS A 177 57.78 16.25 11.90
N THR A 178 57.06 17.24 11.37
CA THR A 178 55.59 17.21 11.35
C THR A 178 55.19 16.14 10.34
N ALA A 179 54.83 14.95 10.80
CA ALA A 179 54.13 13.99 9.95
C ALA A 179 52.74 14.59 9.64
N PRO A 180 52.37 14.79 8.36
CA PRO A 180 51.03 15.26 8.04
C PRO A 180 50.06 14.14 8.36
N VAL A 181 49.27 14.31 9.42
CA VAL A 181 48.03 13.54 9.59
C VAL A 181 47.15 13.93 8.41
N ARG A 182 46.88 12.97 7.53
CA ARG A 182 46.20 13.18 6.25
C ARG A 182 44.71 13.44 6.51
N GLU A 183 44.38 14.69 6.87
CA GLU A 183 43.03 15.19 7.20
C GLU A 183 41.98 14.87 6.13
N ASP A 184 42.41 14.77 4.86
CA ASP A 184 41.54 14.43 3.72
C ASP A 184 40.82 13.08 3.89
N SER A 185 41.46 12.09 4.53
CA SER A 185 40.89 10.75 4.70
C SER A 185 39.78 10.71 5.76
N TYR A 186 39.83 11.60 6.74
CA TYR A 186 38.83 11.69 7.82
C TYR A 186 37.62 12.53 7.37
N ALA A 187 37.87 13.55 6.54
CA ALA A 187 36.84 14.37 5.91
C ALA A 187 36.01 13.57 4.87
N GLU A 188 36.65 12.74 4.04
CA GLU A 188 35.94 11.82 3.13
C GLU A 188 35.07 10.84 3.91
N PHE A 189 35.62 10.23 4.96
CA PHE A 189 34.89 9.26 5.78
C PHE A 189 33.68 9.86 6.51
N THR A 190 33.81 11.06 7.07
CA THR A 190 32.69 11.76 7.74
C THR A 190 31.63 12.24 6.75
N SER A 191 32.01 12.66 5.56
CA SER A 191 31.08 12.97 4.45
C SER A 191 30.29 11.73 4.01
N GLU A 192 30.97 10.59 3.86
CA GLU A 192 30.33 9.32 3.52
C GLU A 192 29.37 8.82 4.61
N MET A 193 29.76 8.92 5.89
CA MET A 193 28.89 8.56 7.02
C MET A 193 27.66 9.47 7.14
N SER A 194 27.79 10.75 6.81
CA SER A 194 26.66 11.68 6.73
C SER A 194 25.69 11.28 5.61
N SER A 195 26.21 10.88 4.43
CA SER A 195 25.41 10.41 3.31
C SER A 195 24.67 9.09 3.61
N ILE A 196 25.29 8.18 4.37
CA ILE A 196 24.67 6.94 4.85
C ILE A 196 23.56 7.25 5.86
N SER A 197 23.78 8.16 6.81
CA SER A 197 22.78 8.58 7.79
C SER A 197 21.56 9.27 7.14
N GLN A 198 21.80 10.08 6.12
CA GLN A 198 20.73 10.68 5.30
C GLN A 198 19.90 9.60 4.59
N SER A 199 20.57 8.61 3.98
CA SER A 199 19.91 7.48 3.33
C SER A 199 19.07 6.67 4.32
N LEU A 200 19.55 6.45 5.55
CA LEU A 200 18.79 5.73 6.59
C LEU A 200 17.53 6.46 7.05
N LYS A 201 17.56 7.79 7.14
CA LYS A 201 16.36 8.60 7.43
C LYS A 201 15.32 8.53 6.31
N GLU A 202 15.77 8.51 5.06
CA GLU A 202 14.87 8.29 3.92
C GLU A 202 14.21 6.91 3.97
N LEU A 203 14.91 5.90 4.51
CA LEU A 203 14.37 4.54 4.64
C LEU A 203 13.31 4.39 5.75
N ASP A 204 13.37 5.18 6.83
CA ASP A 204 12.36 5.20 7.90
C ASP A 204 11.03 5.79 7.38
N TYR A 205 11.13 6.83 6.55
CA TYR A 205 10.01 7.41 5.80
C TYR A 205 9.32 6.40 4.86
N MET A 206 10.05 5.39 4.35
CA MET A 206 9.47 4.32 3.53
C MET A 206 8.57 3.36 4.32
N GLY A 207 8.75 3.22 5.64
CA GLY A 207 7.88 2.41 6.49
C GLY A 207 6.46 2.98 6.53
N GLU A 208 6.35 4.31 6.49
CA GLU A 208 5.08 5.04 6.49
C GLU A 208 4.33 4.89 5.16
N ASP A 209 5.03 4.94 4.02
CA ASP A 209 4.42 4.76 2.69
C ASP A 209 3.83 3.35 2.47
N LEU A 210 4.38 2.34 3.14
CA LEU A 210 3.83 0.98 3.10
C LEU A 210 2.53 0.85 3.90
N SER A 211 2.43 1.55 5.02
CA SER A 211 1.18 1.65 5.78
C SER A 211 0.07 2.31 4.94
N ALA A 212 0.44 3.24 4.06
CA ALA A 212 -0.50 3.87 3.14
C ALA A 212 -0.99 2.90 2.03
N ILE A 213 -0.20 1.91 1.63
CA ILE A 213 -0.65 0.85 0.70
C ILE A 213 -1.66 -0.06 1.39
N ASP A 214 -1.43 -0.43 2.65
CA ASP A 214 -2.40 -1.20 3.45
C ASP A 214 -3.71 -0.42 3.65
N SER A 215 -3.63 0.91 3.83
CA SER A 215 -4.81 1.77 3.88
C SER A 215 -5.63 1.74 2.57
N VAL A 216 -4.97 1.78 1.41
CA VAL A 216 -5.65 1.66 0.10
C VAL A 216 -6.27 0.28 -0.08
N TYR A 217 -5.57 -0.79 0.35
CA TYR A 217 -6.09 -2.15 0.32
C TYR A 217 -7.38 -2.28 1.14
N ASN A 218 -7.38 -1.79 2.39
CA ASN A 218 -8.55 -1.81 3.27
C ASN A 218 -9.73 -0.99 2.72
N SER A 219 -9.45 0.15 2.05
CA SER A 219 -10.49 0.95 1.39
C SER A 219 -11.17 0.18 0.25
N ILE A 220 -10.39 -0.54 -0.57
CA ILE A 220 -10.91 -1.32 -1.70
C ILE A 220 -11.70 -2.53 -1.21
N GLU A 221 -11.23 -3.19 -0.15
CA GLU A 221 -11.95 -4.29 0.48
C GLU A 221 -13.31 -3.83 1.05
N SER A 222 -13.37 -2.62 1.63
CA SER A 222 -14.64 -2.01 2.05
C SER A 222 -15.57 -1.73 0.87
N ASP A 223 -15.06 -1.16 -0.22
CA ASP A 223 -15.84 -0.87 -1.44
C ASP A 223 -16.42 -2.15 -2.06
N LEU A 224 -15.65 -3.24 -2.08
CA LEU A 224 -16.10 -4.55 -2.56
C LEU A 224 -17.08 -5.23 -1.60
N GLY A 225 -16.86 -5.12 -0.29
CA GLY A 225 -17.77 -5.62 0.74
C GLY A 225 -19.16 -4.98 0.62
N ARG A 226 -19.23 -3.68 0.32
CA ARG A 226 -20.50 -2.98 0.04
C ARG A 226 -21.22 -3.55 -1.18
N VAL A 227 -20.49 -3.92 -2.24
CA VAL A 227 -21.07 -4.59 -3.41
C VAL A 227 -21.60 -5.99 -3.07
N GLN A 228 -20.88 -6.74 -2.23
CA GLN A 228 -21.28 -8.08 -1.81
C GLN A 228 -22.53 -8.07 -0.91
N VAL A 229 -22.64 -7.11 0.02
CA VAL A 229 -23.82 -6.92 0.87
C VAL A 229 -25.06 -6.62 0.01
N MET A 230 -24.94 -5.76 -1.01
CA MET A 230 -26.05 -5.50 -1.94
C MET A 230 -26.53 -6.74 -2.71
N MET A 231 -25.65 -7.72 -2.96
CA MET A 231 -26.06 -8.98 -3.60
C MET A 231 -26.66 -9.99 -2.61
N GLN A 232 -26.23 -9.98 -1.34
CA GLN A 232 -26.70 -10.94 -0.34
C GLN A 232 -28.05 -10.57 0.29
N THR A 233 -28.45 -9.30 0.28
CA THR A 233 -29.79 -8.87 0.76
C THR A 233 -30.94 -9.20 -0.21
N THR A 234 -30.68 -10.03 -1.23
CA THR A 234 -31.68 -10.45 -2.23
C THR A 234 -32.00 -11.95 -2.19
N SER A 235 -31.62 -12.65 -1.11
CA SER A 235 -31.93 -14.08 -0.88
C SER A 235 -32.92 -14.29 0.26
#